data_AF-A0A835LLA0-F1
#
_entry.id   AF-A0A835LLA0-F1
#
_cell.length_a   1.000
_cell.length_b   1.000
_cell.length_c   1.000
_cell.angle_alpha   90.00
_cell.angle_beta   90.00
_cell.angle_gamma   90.00
#
_symmetry.space_group_name_H-M   'P 1'
#
loop_
_entity.id
_entity.type
_entity.pdbx_description
1 polymer ?
#
loop_
_entity_poly.entity_id
_entity_poly.type
_entity_poly.pdbx_seq_one_letter_code
_entity_poly.pdbx_strand_id
1 'polypeptide(L)' 'MDPSVASTIQFLDTAKKIWNAIEEMYSQSSNVSQIYQIFETMFSTKQGDKPLNEQYALLGILWEELLIYQPITPRC' A
#
# COMPACT_ATOMS: atom_id res chain seq x y z
N MET A 1 13.67 -18.61 9.39
CA MET A 1 13.34 -17.80 8.20
C MET A 1 12.63 -18.70 7.21
N ASP A 2 11.63 -18.16 6.51
CA ASP A 2 10.93 -18.90 5.45
C ASP A 2 11.94 -19.30 4.35
N PRO A 3 11.91 -20.54 3.83
CA PRO A 3 12.85 -21.00 2.80
C PRO A 3 12.83 -20.12 1.53
N SER A 4 11.65 -19.56 1.20
CA SER A 4 11.45 -18.66 0.06
C SER A 4 12.23 -17.36 0.26
N VAL A 5 12.17 -16.80 1.47
CA VAL A 5 12.90 -15.57 1.86
C VAL A 5 14.40 -15.83 1.89
N ALA A 6 14.82 -17.00 2.38
CA ALA A 6 16.24 -17.37 2.39
C ALA A 6 16.81 -17.46 0.96
N SER A 7 16.03 -17.97 0.01
CA SER A 7 16.47 -18.13 -1.39
C SER A 7 16.69 -16.81 -2.14
N THR A 8 15.99 -15.74 -1.76
CA THR A 8 16.13 -14.41 -2.39
C THR A 8 17.32 -13.61 -1.86
N ILE A 9 17.78 -13.89 -0.63
CA ILE A 9 18.88 -13.16 0.03
C ILE A 9 20.19 -13.95 0.10
N GLN A 10 20.20 -15.24 -0.29
CA GLN A 10 21.37 -16.13 -0.19
C GLN A 10 22.61 -15.65 -0.97
N PHE A 11 22.44 -14.78 -1.96
CA PHE A 11 23.51 -14.24 -2.79
C PHE A 11 24.05 -12.88 -2.29
N LEU A 12 23.61 -12.41 -1.11
CA LEU A 12 24.02 -11.11 -0.57
C LEU A 12 25.18 -11.26 0.41
N ASP A 13 26.32 -10.67 0.07
CA ASP A 13 27.60 -10.87 0.79
C ASP A 13 27.71 -10.13 2.13
N THR A 14 26.70 -9.38 2.54
CA THR A 14 26.79 -8.53 3.74
C THR A 14 25.47 -8.50 4.50
N ALA A 15 25.53 -8.61 5.82
CA ALA A 15 24.36 -8.52 6.70
C ALA A 15 23.54 -7.24 6.44
N LYS A 16 24.19 -6.11 6.14
CA LYS A 16 23.50 -4.86 5.76
C LYS A 16 22.67 -5.00 4.48
N LYS A 17 23.21 -5.65 3.44
CA LYS A 17 22.48 -5.89 2.18
C LYS A 17 21.29 -6.81 2.41
N ILE A 18 21.47 -7.85 3.23
CA ILE A 18 20.40 -8.77 3.61
C ILE A 18 19.25 -8.02 4.31
N TRP A 19 19.56 -7.20 5.31
CA TRP A 19 18.55 -6.41 6.02
C TRP A 19 17.84 -5.41 5.12
N ASN A 20 18.58 -4.71 4.25
CA ASN A 20 17.97 -3.79 3.28
C ASN A 20 17.07 -4.51 2.28
N ALA A 21 17.42 -5.71 1.81
CA ALA A 21 16.60 -6.47 0.88
C ALA A 21 15.32 -7.00 1.53
N ILE A 22 15.42 -7.45 2.79
CA ILE A 22 14.24 -7.87 3.57
C ILE A 22 13.35 -6.67 3.84
N GLU A 23 13.94 -5.52 4.19
CA GLU A 23 13.21 -4.26 4.32
C GLU A 23 12.55 -3.92 2.99
N GLU A 24 13.24 -3.85 1.86
CA GLU A 24 12.59 -3.52 0.58
C GLU A 24 11.44 -4.49 0.19
N MET A 25 11.62 -5.79 0.42
CA MET A 25 10.64 -6.81 0.03
C MET A 25 9.43 -6.90 0.96
N TYR A 26 9.63 -6.67 2.26
CA TYR A 26 8.62 -6.94 3.30
C TYR A 26 8.31 -5.72 4.16
N SER A 27 9.02 -4.63 3.99
CA SER A 27 8.72 -3.38 4.66
C SER A 27 7.39 -2.87 4.13
N GLN A 28 6.44 -2.79 5.05
CA GLN A 28 5.23 -2.03 4.84
C GLN A 28 5.49 -0.50 4.91
N SER A 29 6.75 -0.04 4.86
CA SER A 29 7.14 1.39 4.99
C SER A 29 6.45 2.29 3.98
N SER A 30 6.21 1.80 2.76
CA SER A 30 5.49 2.54 1.73
C SER A 30 3.97 2.38 1.79
N ASN A 31 3.43 1.69 2.81
CA ASN A 31 2.01 1.40 3.02
C ASN A 31 1.29 0.90 1.75
N VAL A 32 2.03 0.22 0.86
CA VAL A 32 1.55 -0.17 -0.48
C VAL A 32 0.34 -1.08 -0.40
N SER A 33 0.30 -1.98 0.59
CA SER A 33 -0.86 -2.83 0.86
C SER A 33 -2.10 -2.01 1.23
N GLN A 34 -1.94 -0.94 1.99
CA GLN A 34 -3.05 -0.08 2.41
C GLN A 34 -3.56 0.75 1.22
N ILE A 35 -2.64 1.30 0.43
CA ILE A 35 -2.97 2.00 -0.83
C ILE A 35 -3.73 1.07 -1.78
N TYR A 36 -3.27 -0.18 -1.92
CA TYR A 36 -3.94 -1.18 -2.75
C TYR A 36 -5.37 -1.46 -2.28
N GLN A 37 -5.59 -1.62 -0.97
CA GLN A 37 -6.93 -1.83 -0.40
C GLN A 37 -7.86 -0.63 -0.62
N ILE A 38 -7.34 0.60 -0.50
CA ILE A 38 -8.12 1.82 -0.79
C ILE A 38 -8.55 1.83 -2.26
N PHE A 39 -7.63 1.55 -3.20
CA PHE A 39 -7.97 1.47 -4.62
C PHE A 39 -8.97 0.35 -4.91
N GLU A 40 -8.77 -0.85 -4.36
CA GLU A 40 -9.72 -1.97 -4.50
C GLU A 40 -11.12 -1.58 -4.01
N THR A 41 -11.21 -0.87 -2.88
CA THR A 41 -12.48 -0.38 -2.34
C THR A 41 -13.11 0.68 -3.25
N MET A 42 -12.32 1.63 -3.76
CA MET A 42 -12.81 2.62 -4.73
C MET A 42 -13.35 1.97 -6.01
N PHE A 43 -12.63 1.00 -6.58
CA PHE A 43 -13.04 0.33 -7.83
C PHE A 43 -14.21 -0.65 -7.63
N SER A 44 -14.34 -1.25 -6.46
CA SER A 44 -15.47 -2.12 -6.12
C SER A 44 -16.72 -1.33 -5.72
N THR A 45 -16.58 -0.06 -5.35
CA THR A 45 -17.70 0.84 -5.06
C THR A 45 -18.45 1.16 -6.34
N LYS A 46 -19.59 0.49 -6.53
CA LYS A 46 -20.55 0.75 -7.61
C LYS A 46 -21.80 1.42 -7.06
N GLN A 47 -22.39 2.35 -7.82
CA GLN A 47 -23.58 3.10 -7.40
C GLN A 47 -24.73 2.23 -6.91
N GLY A 48 -25.06 1.16 -7.65
CA GLY A 48 -26.20 0.31 -7.33
C GLY A 48 -27.48 1.13 -7.17
N ASP A 49 -28.28 0.79 -6.16
CA ASP A 49 -29.50 1.53 -5.76
C ASP A 49 -29.24 2.64 -4.72
N LYS A 50 -27.98 2.90 -4.35
CA LYS A 50 -27.66 3.92 -3.35
C LYS A 50 -27.77 5.33 -3.96
N PRO A 51 -28.23 6.32 -3.20
CA PRO A 51 -28.32 7.67 -3.69
C PRO A 51 -26.92 8.25 -3.95
N LEU A 52 -26.79 9.05 -5.00
CA LEU A 52 -25.51 9.53 -5.53
C LEU A 52 -24.68 10.28 -4.48
N ASN A 53 -25.33 10.98 -3.57
CA ASN A 53 -24.70 11.72 -2.48
C ASN A 53 -23.91 10.80 -1.52
N GLU A 54 -24.45 9.63 -1.17
CA GLU A 54 -23.79 8.68 -0.28
C GLU A 54 -22.56 8.06 -0.94
N GLN A 55 -22.69 7.73 -2.22
CA GLN A 55 -21.59 7.22 -3.04
C GLN A 55 -20.45 8.23 -3.17
N TYR A 56 -20.79 9.48 -3.46
CA TYR A 56 -19.81 10.54 -3.61
C TYR A 56 -19.11 10.86 -2.29
N ALA A 57 -19.84 10.83 -1.17
CA ALA A 57 -19.26 11.00 0.16
C ALA A 57 -18.27 9.88 0.49
N LEU A 58 -18.60 8.62 0.20
CA LEU A 58 -17.69 7.48 0.42
C LEU A 58 -16.41 7.60 -0.41
N LEU A 59 -16.51 7.98 -1.69
CA LEU A 59 -15.34 8.21 -2.54
C LEU A 59 -14.47 9.36 -2.01
N GLY A 60 -15.09 10.42 -1.47
CA GLY A 60 -14.38 11.53 -0.83
C GLY A 60 -13.57 11.09 0.39
N ILE A 61 -14.16 10.27 1.27
CA ILE A 61 -13.47 9.72 2.45
C ILE A 61 -12.28 8.84 2.03
N LEU A 62 -12.48 7.95 1.06
CA LEU A 62 -11.39 7.10 0.55
C LEU A 62 -10.27 7.92 -0.09
N TRP A 63 -10.60 9.04 -0.74
CA TRP A 63 -9.62 9.95 -1.32
C TRP A 63 -8.79 10.66 -0.25
N GLU A 64 -9.43 11.14 0.82
CA GLU A 64 -8.72 11.72 1.97
C GLU A 64 -7.81 10.70 2.65
N GLU A 65 -8.26 9.45 2.79
CA GLU A 65 -7.44 8.36 3.32
C GLU A 65 -6.22 8.07 2.43
N LEU A 66 -6.39 8.06 1.10
CA LEU A 66 -5.29 7.88 0.16
C LEU A 66 -4.22 8.97 0.31
N LEU A 67 -4.62 10.23 0.57
CA LEU A 67 -3.70 11.35 0.72
C LEU A 67 -2.79 11.24 1.96
N ILE A 68 -3.18 10.47 2.98
CA ILE A 68 -2.34 10.17 4.15
C ILE A 68 -1.13 9.32 3.73
N TYR A 69 -1.34 8.40 2.79
CA TYR A 69 -0.33 7.48 2.30
C TYR A 69 0.43 8.02 1.08
N GLN A 70 -0.22 8.84 0.25
CA GLN A 70 0.36 9.49 -0.94
C GLN A 70 0.06 11.00 -0.92
N PRO A 71 0.80 11.78 -0.10
CA PRO A 71 0.64 13.22 -0.09
C PRO A 71 1.02 13.83 -1.45
N ILE A 72 0.23 14.80 -1.91
CA ILE A 72 0.44 15.49 -3.20
C ILE A 72 1.74 16.32 -3.19
N THR A 73 2.20 16.73 -2.01
CA THR A 73 3.49 17.38 -1.82
C THR A 73 4.55 16.40 -1.35
N PRO A 74 5.80 16.48 -1.85
CA PRO A 74 6.89 15.69 -1.30
C PRO A 74 7.04 16.02 0.19
N ARG A 75 7.30 14.99 1.01
CA ARG A 75 7.68 15.18 2.41
C ARG A 75 8.94 16.04 2.44
N CYS A 76 8.84 17.27 2.94
CA CYS A 76 9.97 18.13 3.23
C CYS A 76 10.88 17.52 4.30
#